data_AF-X1K881-F1
#
_entry.id   AF-X1K881-F1
#
_cell.length_a   1.000
_cell.length_b   1.000
_cell.length_c   1.000
_cell.angle_alpha   90.00
_cell.angle_beta   90.00
_cell.angle_gamma   90.00
#
_symmetry.space_group_name_H-M   'P 1'
#
loop_
_entity.id
_entity.type
_entity.pdbx_description
1 polymer ?
#
loop_
_entity_poly.entity_id
_entity_poly.type
_entity_poly.pdbx_seq_one_letter_code
_entity_poly.pdbx_strand_id
1 'polypeptide(L)' 'SIGAFLYTEAVRTAGATFIAIIASASPLFALPLDYLINGEKISKKGFLGVILTITGVIVVLL' A
#
# COMPACT_ATOMS: atom_id res chain seq x y z
N SER A 1 9.61 14.02 -6.25
CA SER A 1 9.62 12.72 -6.95
C SER A 1 8.26 12.50 -7.60
N ILE A 2 8.15 11.64 -8.62
CA ILE A 2 6.87 11.36 -9.29
C ILE A 2 5.81 10.81 -8.32
N GLY A 3 6.22 10.00 -7.34
CA GLY A 3 5.32 9.47 -6.31
C GLY A 3 4.70 10.56 -5.42
N ALA A 4 5.47 11.58 -5.04
CA ALA A 4 4.95 12.69 -4.25
C ALA A 4 3.91 13.50 -5.03
N PHE A 5 4.17 13.77 -6.32
CA PHE A 5 3.24 14.47 -7.19
C PHE A 5 1.92 13.69 -7.36
N LEU A 6 2.00 12.39 -7.64
CA LEU A 6 0.82 11.52 -7.76
C LEU A 6 0.03 11.44 -6.45
N TYR A 7 0.71 11.36 -5.31
CA TYR A 7 0.06 11.38 -3.99
C TYR A 7 -0.68 12.69 -3.76
N THR A 8 -0.05 13.85 -4.03
CA THR A 8 -0.71 15.15 -3.86
C THR A 8 -1.88 15.35 -4.80
N GLU A 9 -1.79 14.91 -6.05
CA GLU A 9 -2.91 14.96 -7.00
C GLU A 9 -4.06 14.02 -6.59
N ALA A 10 -3.74 12.84 -6.06
CA ALA A 10 -4.74 11.92 -5.52
C ALA A 10 -5.44 12.53 -4.29
N VAL A 11 -4.69 13.16 -3.37
CA VAL A 11 -5.25 13.89 -2.22
C VAL A 11 -6.16 15.03 -2.68
N ARG A 12 -5.74 15.79 -3.71
CA ARG A 12 -6.53 16.89 -4.28
C ARG A 12 -7.86 16.41 -4.87
N THR A 13 -7.87 15.21 -5.45
CA THR A 13 -9.04 14.68 -6.19
C THR A 13 -9.99 13.87 -5.30
N ALA A 14 -9.47 13.06 -4.37
CA ALA A 14 -10.25 12.13 -3.56
C ALA A 14 -10.29 12.47 -2.05
N GLY A 15 -9.52 13.47 -1.62
CA GLY A 15 -9.44 13.89 -0.22
C GLY A 15 -8.37 13.17 0.61
N ALA A 16 -7.84 13.87 1.61
CA ALA A 16 -6.71 13.40 2.41
C ALA A 16 -7.00 12.12 3.21
N THR A 17 -8.18 12.02 3.83
CA THR A 17 -8.57 10.87 4.66
C THR A 17 -8.62 9.58 3.84
N PHE A 18 -9.31 9.63 2.69
CA PHE A 18 -9.44 8.47 1.81
C PHE A 18 -8.06 8.02 1.27
N ILE A 19 -7.25 8.96 0.81
CA ILE A 19 -5.92 8.64 0.28
C ILE A 19 -4.97 8.11 1.37
N ALA A 20 -5.08 8.58 2.61
CA ALA A 20 -4.29 8.03 3.72
C ALA A 20 -4.59 6.54 3.95
N ILE A 21 -5.86 6.15 3.86
CA ILE A 21 -6.29 4.74 3.98
C ILE A 21 -5.73 3.93 2.80
N ILE A 22 -5.87 4.41 1.57
CA ILE A 22 -5.31 3.73 0.39
C ILE A 22 -3.78 3.62 0.46
N ALA A 23 -3.07 4.66 0.89
CA ALA A 23 -1.62 4.64 1.01
C ALA A 23 -1.12 3.65 2.07
N SER A 24 -1.92 3.38 3.10
CA SER A 24 -1.62 2.33 4.09
C SER A 24 -1.60 0.92 3.47
N ALA A 25 -2.23 0.73 2.30
CA ALA A 25 -2.14 -0.49 1.51
C ALA A 25 -0.82 -0.66 0.75
N SER A 26 0.17 0.23 0.92
CA SER A 26 1.48 0.15 0.24
C SER A 26 2.19 -1.22 0.33
N PRO A 27 2.09 -2.03 1.42
CA PRO A 27 2.67 -3.37 1.47
C PRO A 27 2.16 -4.32 0.38
N LEU A 28 0.93 -4.11 -0.12
CA LEU A 28 0.37 -4.87 -1.25
C LEU A 28 1.24 -4.78 -2.49
N PHE A 29 1.85 -3.62 -2.72
CA PHE A 29 2.73 -3.37 -3.87
C PHE A 29 4.20 -3.53 -3.51
N ALA A 30 4.60 -3.13 -2.30
CA ALA A 30 5.99 -3.19 -1.87
C ALA A 30 6.52 -4.64 -1.84
N LEU A 31 5.76 -5.59 -1.27
CA LEU A 31 6.25 -6.96 -1.10
C LEU A 31 6.47 -7.70 -2.44
N PRO A 32 5.55 -7.64 -3.44
CA PRO A 32 5.82 -8.20 -4.76
C PRO A 32 6.96 -7.50 -5.51
N LEU A 33 7.04 -6.17 -5.42
CA LEU A 33 8.11 -5.41 -6.07
C LEU A 33 9.48 -5.72 -5.48
N ASP A 34 9.56 -5.89 -4.17
CA ASP A 34 10.78 -6.27 -3.47
C ASP A 34 11.26 -7.68 -3.88
N TYR A 35 10.34 -8.65 -3.97
CA TYR A 35 10.64 -9.97 -4.52
C TYR A 35 11.10 -9.92 -5.98
N LEU A 36 10.47 -9.09 -6.82
CA LEU A 36 10.75 -9.06 -8.27
C LEU A 36 12.02 -8.26 -8.61
N ILE A 37 12.24 -7.13 -7.95
CA ILE A 37 13.32 -6.19 -8.27
C ILE A 37 14.57 -6.51 -7.46
N ASN A 38 14.43 -6.77 -6.17
CA ASN A 38 15.56 -7.02 -5.27
C ASN A 38 15.87 -8.52 -5.12
N GLY A 39 14.95 -9.40 -5.52
CA GLY A 39 15.12 -10.85 -5.39
C GLY A 39 14.95 -11.36 -3.95
N GLU A 40 14.41 -10.53 -3.05
CA GLU A 40 14.24 -10.89 -1.65
C GLU A 40 13.13 -11.93 -1.47
N LYS A 41 13.40 -12.99 -0.71
CA LYS A 41 12.41 -14.04 -0.46
C LYS A 41 11.31 -13.51 0.45
N ILE A 42 10.07 -13.67 0.00
CA ILE A 42 8.90 -13.33 0.81
C ILE A 42 8.84 -14.25 2.03
N SER A 43 8.99 -13.67 3.22
CA SER A 43 8.81 -14.38 4.48
C SER A 43 7.33 -14.63 4.77
N LYS A 44 7.02 -15.72 5.49
CA LYS A 44 5.65 -16.01 5.94
C LYS A 44 5.05 -14.87 6.75
N LYS A 45 5.86 -14.18 7.57
CA LYS A 45 5.44 -13.02 8.37
C LYS A 45 5.11 -11.82 7.48
N GLY A 46 5.94 -11.56 6.46
CA GLY A 46 5.70 -10.49 5.49
C GLY A 46 4.39 -10.70 4.72
N PHE A 47 4.15 -11.94 4.26
CA PHE A 47 2.90 -12.29 3.59
C PHE A 47 1.67 -12.11 4.49
N LEU A 48 1.73 -12.56 5.75
CA LEU A 48 0.65 -12.33 6.72
C LEU A 48 0.40 -10.84 7.00
N GLY A 49 1.48 -10.05 7.07
CA GLY A 49 1.39 -8.60 7.21
C GLY A 49 0.62 -7.96 6.06
N VAL A 50 0.89 -8.37 4.82
CA VAL A 50 0.15 -7.89 3.65
C VAL A 50 -1.32 -8.25 3.71
N ILE A 51 -1.66 -9.50 4.07
CA ILE A 51 -3.06 -9.92 4.25
C ILE A 51 -3.75 -9.03 5.29
N LEU A 52 -3.11 -8.83 6.45
CA LEU A 52 -3.67 -8.03 7.54
C LEU A 52 -3.91 -6.58 7.11
N THR A 53 -2.96 -5.99 6.37
CA THR A 53 -3.11 -4.64 5.80
C THR A 53 -4.29 -4.56 4.84
N ILE A 54 -4.43 -5.51 3.91
CA ILE A 54 -5.55 -5.52 2.96
C ILE A 54 -6.88 -5.63 3.70
N THR A 55 -6.98 -6.54 4.67
CA THR A 55 -8.20 -6.71 5.48
C THR A 55 -8.53 -5.43 6.25
N GLY A 56 -7.55 -4.80 6.91
CA GLY A 56 -7.76 -3.55 7.64
C GLY A 56 -8.25 -2.42 6.74
N VAL A 57 -7.65 -2.26 5.56
CA VAL A 57 -8.07 -1.26 4.57
C VAL A 57 -9.50 -1.51 4.10
N ILE A 58 -9.87 -2.76 3.79
CA ILE A 58 -11.23 -3.12 3.39
C ILE A 58 -12.23 -2.77 4.50
N VAL A 59 -11.92 -3.11 5.76
CA VAL A 59 -12.80 -2.83 6.91
C VAL A 59 -13.00 -1.33 7.12
N VAL A 60 -12.00 -0.49 6.85
CA VAL A 60 -12.12 0.97 7.00
C VAL A 60 -12.90 1.60 5.84
N LEU A 61 -12.88 0.99 4.66
CA LEU A 61 -13.55 1.51 3.45
C LEU A 61 -15.01 1.08 3.32
N LEU A 62 -15.40 -0.04 3.93
CA LEU A 62 -16.79 -0.52 4.00
C LEU A 62 -17.56 0.21 5.10
#